data_AF-A0A140K3B3-F1
#
_entry.id   AF-A0A140K3B3-F1
#
_cell.length_a   1.000
_cell.length_b   1.000
_cell.length_c   1.000
_cell.angle_alpha   90.00
_cell.angle_beta   90.00
_cell.angle_gamma   90.00
#
_symmetry.space_group_name_H-M   'P 1'
#
loop_
_entity.id
_entity.type
_entity.pdbx_description
1 polymer ?
#
loop_
_entity_poly.entity_id
_entity_poly.type
_entity_poly.pdbx_seq_one_letter_code
_entity_poly.pdbx_strand_id
1 'polypeptide(L)' 'MINDEAVIKRQWLSPEEFSEGLAICEMLPGPASTQLGIYTGYLRGGQLGAIIAGLCFITPAFLIVVLLSWAYFR' A
#
# COMPACT_ATOMS: atom_id res chain seq x y z
N MET A 1 11.55 -8.58 -3.15
CA MET A 1 11.42 -7.13 -3.40
C MET A 1 10.82 -6.38 -2.22
N ILE A 2 9.60 -6.69 -1.75
CA ILE A 2 9.01 -5.95 -0.61
C ILE A 2 9.57 -6.41 0.76
N ASN A 3 9.87 -7.71 0.90
CA ASN A 3 10.49 -8.29 2.10
C ASN A 3 11.92 -7.71 2.33
N ASP A 4 12.74 -7.68 1.28
CA ASP A 4 14.08 -7.06 1.30
C ASP A 4 14.05 -5.58 1.74
N GLU A 5 13.15 -4.78 1.18
CA GLU A 5 13.13 -3.34 1.45
C GLU A 5 12.54 -3.00 2.84
N ALA A 6 11.54 -3.77 3.31
CA ALA A 6 10.87 -3.53 4.59
C ALA A 6 11.56 -4.17 5.80
N VAL A 7 12.08 -5.40 5.66
CA VAL A 7 12.66 -6.21 6.76
C VAL A 7 14.18 -6.05 6.80
N ILE A 8 14.87 -6.17 5.66
CA ILE A 8 16.33 -6.23 5.61
C ILE A 8 16.95 -4.83 5.57
N LYS A 9 16.42 -3.94 4.72
CA LYS A 9 17.04 -2.63 4.46
C LYS A 9 16.57 -1.51 5.38
N ARG A 10 15.30 -1.54 5.78
CA ARG A 10 14.68 -0.48 6.60
C ARG A 10 14.32 -0.91 8.02
N GLN A 11 14.33 -2.22 8.33
CA GLN A 11 14.00 -2.77 9.65
C GLN A 11 12.65 -2.27 10.20
N TRP A 12 11.67 -2.06 9.34
CA TRP A 12 10.35 -1.55 9.73
C TRP A 12 9.41 -2.65 10.25
N LEU A 13 9.77 -3.90 10.03
CA LEU A 13 8.98 -5.10 10.29
C LEU A 13 9.92 -6.24 10.67
N SER A 14 9.57 -7.03 11.68
CA SER A 14 10.24 -8.30 11.92
C SER A 14 9.88 -9.30 10.80
N PRO A 15 10.72 -10.32 10.53
CA PRO A 15 10.41 -11.37 9.56
C PRO A 15 9.08 -12.06 9.85
N GLU A 16 8.76 -12.26 11.14
CA GLU A 16 7.51 -12.87 11.58
C GLU A 16 6.30 -11.97 11.31
N GLU A 17 6.38 -10.67 11.65
CA GLU A 17 5.31 -9.69 11.39
C GLU A 17 5.04 -9.52 9.89
N PHE A 18 6.08 -9.57 9.06
CA PHE A 18 5.95 -9.51 7.62
C PHE A 18 5.22 -10.75 7.08
N SER A 19 5.55 -11.94 7.60
CA SER A 19 4.96 -13.20 7.14
C SER A 19 3.50 -13.35 7.59
N GLU A 20 3.14 -12.90 8.79
CA GLU A 20 1.74 -12.83 9.25
C GLU A 20 0.94 -11.79 8.46
N GLY A 21 1.48 -10.59 8.26
CA GLY A 21 0.83 -9.54 7.46
C GLY A 21 0.58 -9.99 6.02
N LEU A 22 1.54 -10.70 5.42
CA LEU A 22 1.39 -11.30 4.09
C LEU A 22 0.27 -12.36 4.09
N ALA A 23 0.24 -13.26 5.07
CA ALA A 23 -0.81 -14.27 5.17
C ALA A 23 -2.21 -13.66 5.31
N ILE A 24 -2.36 -12.57 6.10
CA ILE A 24 -3.61 -11.83 6.24
C ILE A 24 -4.00 -11.14 4.92
N CYS A 25 -3.04 -10.53 4.22
CA CYS A 25 -3.28 -9.87 2.93
C CYS A 25 -3.69 -10.87 1.83
N GLU A 26 -3.14 -12.08 1.84
CA GLU A 26 -3.52 -13.15 0.88
C GLU A 26 -4.88 -13.77 1.22
N MET A 27 -5.33 -13.69 2.48
CA MET A 27 -6.68 -14.11 2.88
C MET A 27 -7.77 -13.10 2.50
N LEU A 28 -7.43 -11.82 2.44
CA LEU A 28 -8.36 -10.76 2.06
C LEU A 28 -8.45 -10.67 0.53
N PRO A 29 -9.67 -10.62 -0.06
CA PRO A 29 -9.83 -10.49 -1.49
C PRO A 29 -9.29 -9.13 -1.95
N GLY A 30 -8.12 -9.12 -2.56
CA GLY A 30 -7.48 -7.91 -3.05
C GLY A 30 -6.01 -8.10 -3.45
N PRO A 31 -5.41 -7.09 -4.11
CA PRO A 31 -4.01 -7.15 -4.49
C PRO A 31 -3.10 -7.09 -3.25
N ALA A 32 -2.40 -8.19 -2.98
CA ALA A 32 -1.53 -8.32 -1.80
C ALA A 32 -0.49 -7.20 -1.68
N SER A 33 0.04 -6.71 -2.80
CA SER A 33 1.01 -5.60 -2.84
C SER A 33 0.43 -4.27 -2.32
N THR A 34 -0.83 -3.97 -2.63
CA THR A 34 -1.50 -2.76 -2.13
C THR A 34 -1.78 -2.87 -0.63
N GLN A 35 -2.24 -4.04 -0.20
CA GLN A 35 -2.58 -4.30 1.21
C GLN A 35 -1.32 -4.22 2.10
N LEU A 36 -0.20 -4.80 1.66
CA LEU A 36 1.08 -4.67 2.33
C LEU A 36 1.59 -3.23 2.36
N GLY A 37 1.38 -2.45 1.28
CA GLY A 37 1.74 -1.04 1.25
C GLY A 37 1.00 -0.21 2.29
N ILE A 38 -0.32 -0.42 2.40
CA ILE A 38 -1.17 0.23 3.41
C ILE A 38 -0.81 -0.22 4.82
N TYR A 39 -0.54 -1.52 5.02
CA TYR A 39 -0.13 -2.10 6.29
C TYR A 39 1.25 -1.57 6.75
N THR A 40 2.19 -1.42 5.82
CA THR A 40 3.49 -0.79 6.11
C THR A 40 3.31 0.68 6.50
N GLY A 41 2.39 1.39 5.84
CA GLY A 41 1.99 2.75 6.23
C GLY A 41 1.39 2.80 7.63
N TYR A 42 0.55 1.81 7.98
CA TYR A 42 -0.02 1.65 9.31
C TYR A 42 1.05 1.45 10.38
N LEU A 43 2.03 0.58 10.15
CA LEU A 43 3.09 0.31 11.13
C LEU A 43 3.98 1.53 11.39
N ARG A 44 4.24 2.34 10.36
CA ARG A 44 5.11 3.51 10.48
C ARG A 44 4.42 4.74 11.08
N GLY A 45 3.12 4.91 10.85
CA GLY A 45 2.39 6.15 11.19
C GLY A 45 1.03 5.93 11.86
N GLY A 46 0.76 4.72 12.34
CA GLY A 46 -0.55 4.32 12.84
C GLY A 46 -1.66 4.49 11.80
N GLN A 47 -2.88 4.76 12.26
CA GLN A 47 -4.05 4.94 11.38
C GLN A 47 -3.86 6.04 10.33
N LEU A 48 -3.15 7.12 10.67
CA LEU A 48 -2.86 8.22 9.73
C LEU A 48 -1.92 7.78 8.61
N GLY A 49 -0.89 6.99 8.93
CA GLY A 49 0.02 6.44 7.94
C GLY A 49 -0.67 5.48 6.96
N ALA A 50 -1.64 4.71 7.44
CA ALA A 50 -2.46 3.84 6.59
C ALA A 50 -3.31 4.64 5.59
N ILE A 51 -3.97 5.71 6.06
CA ILE A 51 -4.79 6.59 5.22
C ILE A 51 -3.94 7.28 4.14
N ILE A 52 -2.77 7.80 4.52
CA ILE A 52 -1.86 8.46 3.58
C ILE A 52 -1.34 7.46 2.54
N ALA A 53 -0.96 6.25 2.96
CA ALA A 53 -0.50 5.21 2.04
C ALA A 53 -1.61 4.80 1.04
N GLY A 54 -2.85 4.65 1.52
CA GLY A 54 -4.00 4.36 0.66
C GLY A 54 -4.30 5.50 -0.31
N LEU A 55 -4.30 6.75 0.16
CA LEU A 55 -4.49 7.93 -0.69
C LEU A 55 -3.42 8.04 -1.76
N CYS A 56 -2.14 7.88 -1.42
CA CYS A 56 -1.05 7.90 -2.39
C CYS A 56 -1.16 6.79 -3.45
N PHE A 57 -1.80 5.67 -3.12
CA PHE A 57 -2.05 4.58 -4.07
C PHE A 57 -3.21 4.91 -5.03
N ILE A 58 -4.31 5.46 -4.52
CA ILE A 58 -5.54 5.72 -5.30
C ILE A 58 -5.44 7.01 -6.11
N THR A 59 -4.83 8.06 -5.55
CA THR A 59 -4.74 9.40 -6.15
C THR A 59 -4.19 9.41 -7.58
N PRO A 60 -3.05 8.75 -7.91
CA PRO A 60 -2.53 8.79 -9.28
C PRO A 60 -3.50 8.17 -10.31
N ALA A 61 -4.12 7.03 -9.99
CA ALA A 61 -5.10 6.41 -10.87
C ALA A 61 -6.34 7.30 -11.05
N PHE A 62 -6.85 7.88 -9.96
CA PHE A 62 -7.96 8.82 -10.00
C PHE A 62 -7.66 10.05 -10.86
N LEU A 63 -6.48 10.67 -10.68
CA LEU A 63 -6.06 11.83 -11.46
C LEU A 63 -5.98 11.51 -12.95
N ILE A 64 -5.42 10.36 -13.33
CA ILE A 64 -5.36 9.93 -14.73
C ILE A 64 -6.76 9.82 -15.34
N VAL A 65 -7.70 9.16 -14.65
CA VAL A 65 -9.07 9.00 -15.14
C VAL A 65 -9.78 10.34 -15.27
N VAL A 66 -9.65 11.23 -14.28
CA VAL A 66 -10.26 12.57 -14.32
C VAL A 66 -9.69 13.40 -15.46
N LEU A 67 -8.37 13.38 -15.66
CA LEU A 67 -7.71 14.12 -16.74
C LEU A 67 -8.13 13.60 -18.12
N LEU A 68 -8.17 12.28 -18.29
CA LEU A 68 -8.61 11.65 -19.55
C LEU A 68 -10.10 11.92 -19.82
N SER A 69 -10.95 11.85 -18.81
CA SER A 69 -12.37 12.19 -18.93
C SER A 69 -12.55 13.66 -19.32
N TRP A 70 -11.87 14.57 -18.63
CA TRP A 70 -11.89 15.99 -18.96
C TRP A 70 -11.41 16.26 -20.39
N ALA A 71 -10.34 15.59 -20.83
CA ALA A 71 -9.83 15.70 -22.20
C ALA A 71 -10.79 15.11 -23.24
N TYR A 72 -11.57 14.08 -22.89
CA TYR A 72 -12.57 13.46 -23.77
C TYR A 72 -13.78 14.38 -24.00
N PHE A 73 -14.22 15.10 -22.97
CA PHE A 73 -15.35 16.03 -23.05
C PHE A 73 -14.97 17.45 -23.53
N ARG A 74 -13.69 17.70 -23.77
CA ARG A 74 -13.16 18.99 -24.26
C ARG A 74 -13.09 19.02 -25.77
#